data_AF-A0A353IR05-F1
#
_entry.id   AF-A0A353IR05-F1
#
_cell.length_a   1.000
_cell.length_b   1.000
_cell.length_c   1.000
_cell.angle_alpha   90.00
_cell.angle_beta   90.00
_cell.angle_gamma   90.00
#
_symmetry.space_group_name_H-M   'P 1'
#
loop_
_entity.id
_entity.type
_entity.pdbx_description
1 polymer ?
#
loop_
_entity_poly.entity_id
_entity_poly.type
_entity_poly.pdbx_seq_one_letter_code
_entity_poly.pdbx_strand_id
1 'polypeptide(L)'
;MTDFWLTDEEMDKEIEANRLACQRFDNFDPDEDGWSEIWEGVFAILTEHMEEVREVFELDPRKSALFSDYPDLLWAACDPQQPVIYSPVFREFGMPVFDGGPAMTTLRFDPWTGKPLPRSVRDAFFEEAEKILGRDVGVLDEELDTLPQVYQSEAWWIEKGL
;
A
#
# COMPACT_ATOMS: atom_id res chain seq x y z
N MET A 1 -2.82 9.04 -27.90
CA MET A 1 -2.80 8.66 -26.47
C MET A 1 -4.02 9.31 -25.88
N THR A 2 -4.98 8.50 -25.45
CA THR A 2 -6.24 8.98 -24.91
C THR A 2 -5.98 9.73 -23.61
N ASP A 3 -6.54 10.93 -23.50
CA ASP A 3 -6.70 11.74 -22.28
C ASP A 3 -7.54 10.97 -21.24
N PHE A 4 -7.04 9.83 -20.75
CA PHE A 4 -7.73 8.95 -19.80
C PHE A 4 -7.33 9.26 -18.35
N TRP A 5 -6.57 10.33 -18.13
CA TRP A 5 -6.17 10.78 -16.80
C TRP A 5 -7.05 11.93 -16.36
N LEU A 6 -7.49 11.86 -15.10
CA LEU A 6 -8.20 12.95 -14.42
C LEU A 6 -7.37 14.23 -14.47
N THR A 7 -8.04 15.37 -14.57
CA THR A 7 -7.40 16.65 -14.24
C THR A 7 -7.00 16.69 -12.77
N ASP A 8 -6.07 17.57 -12.39
CA ASP A 8 -5.66 17.72 -10.99
C ASP A 8 -6.86 18.00 -10.06
N GLU A 9 -7.84 18.79 -10.51
CA GLU A 9 -9.05 19.08 -9.73
C GLU A 9 -9.96 17.85 -9.55
N GLU A 10 -10.08 17.02 -10.59
CA GLU A 10 -10.84 15.77 -10.51
C GLU A 10 -10.12 14.75 -9.63
N MET A 11 -8.79 14.65 -9.75
CA MET A 11 -7.94 13.81 -8.91
C MET A 11 -8.09 14.17 -7.42
N ASP A 12 -8.00 15.46 -7.08
CA ASP A 12 -8.12 15.92 -5.70
C ASP A 12 -9.52 15.61 -5.11
N LYS A 13 -10.58 15.63 -5.93
CA LYS A 13 -11.94 15.25 -5.51
C LYS A 13 -12.05 13.75 -5.22
N GLU A 14 -11.48 12.92 -6.09
CA GLU A 14 -11.50 11.47 -5.89
C GLU A 14 -10.62 11.05 -4.71
N ILE A 15 -9.45 11.68 -4.50
CA ILE A 15 -8.62 11.46 -3.30
C ILE A 15 -9.42 11.74 -2.03
N GLU A 16 -10.16 12.84 -1.98
CA GLU A 16 -11.01 13.17 -0.82
C GLU A 16 -12.15 12.15 -0.64
N ALA A 17 -12.77 11.70 -1.73
CA ALA A 17 -13.77 10.65 -1.69
C ALA A 17 -13.21 9.32 -1.14
N ASN A 18 -12.00 8.94 -1.57
CA ASN A 18 -11.31 7.74 -1.10
C ASN A 18 -10.98 7.84 0.39
N ARG A 19 -10.52 9.01 0.86
CA ARG A 19 -10.28 9.25 2.30
C ARG A 19 -11.56 9.08 3.12
N LEU A 20 -12.67 9.65 2.67
CA LEU A 20 -13.97 9.51 3.34
C LEU A 20 -14.44 8.04 3.35
N ALA A 21 -14.21 7.31 2.26
CA ALA A 21 -14.53 5.89 2.17
C ALA A 21 -13.70 5.06 3.14
N CYS A 22 -12.39 5.29 3.25
CA CYS A 22 -11.54 4.65 4.25
C CYS A 22 -11.98 4.99 5.68
N GLN A 23 -12.26 6.27 5.97
CA GLN A 23 -12.71 6.73 7.28
C GLN A 23 -14.01 6.05 7.78
N ARG A 24 -14.88 5.65 6.85
CA ARG A 24 -16.09 4.88 7.19
C ARG A 24 -15.76 3.57 7.92
N PHE A 25 -14.60 2.97 7.64
CA PHE A 25 -14.20 1.67 8.17
C PHE A 25 -13.16 1.77 9.30
N ASP A 26 -12.70 2.96 9.69
CA ASP A 26 -11.70 3.14 10.76
C ASP A 26 -12.12 2.55 12.13
N ASN A 27 -13.42 2.34 12.36
CA ASN A 27 -13.94 1.73 13.58
C ASN A 27 -14.78 0.47 13.28
N PHE A 28 -14.62 -0.13 12.12
CA PHE A 28 -15.32 -1.36 11.76
C PHE A 28 -14.69 -2.53 12.52
N ASP A 29 -15.48 -3.22 13.34
CA ASP A 29 -15.06 -4.43 14.04
C ASP A 29 -15.76 -5.63 13.39
N PRO A 30 -15.04 -6.48 12.63
CA PRO A 30 -15.63 -7.64 11.96
C PRO A 30 -16.31 -8.64 12.92
N ASP A 31 -15.86 -8.72 14.17
CA ASP A 31 -16.36 -9.62 15.18
C ASP A 31 -17.59 -9.05 15.92
N GLU A 32 -17.66 -7.72 16.10
CA GLU A 32 -18.77 -7.03 16.79
C GLU A 32 -19.87 -6.53 15.84
N ASP A 33 -19.52 -5.90 14.72
CA ASP A 33 -20.47 -5.33 13.74
C ASP A 33 -21.13 -6.41 12.89
N GLY A 34 -20.48 -7.57 12.79
CA GLY A 34 -20.95 -8.77 12.13
C GLY A 34 -21.01 -8.65 10.60
N TRP A 35 -20.89 -9.80 9.94
CA TRP A 35 -20.95 -9.94 8.48
C TRP A 35 -22.36 -9.77 7.89
N SER A 36 -23.16 -8.84 8.43
CA SER A 36 -24.55 -8.65 8.00
C SER A 36 -24.65 -8.36 6.50
N GLU A 37 -23.59 -7.77 5.92
CA GLU A 37 -23.33 -7.75 4.49
C GLU A 37 -21.87 -8.16 4.21
N ILE A 38 -21.67 -9.27 3.48
CA ILE A 38 -20.33 -9.78 3.07
C ILE A 38 -19.46 -8.69 2.45
N TRP A 39 -20.08 -7.72 1.78
CA TRP A 39 -19.41 -6.61 1.12
C TRP A 39 -18.73 -5.65 2.10
N GLU A 40 -19.32 -5.36 3.26
CA GLU A 40 -18.73 -4.44 4.23
C GLU A 40 -17.43 -5.01 4.81
N GLY A 41 -17.40 -6.30 5.14
CA GLY A 41 -16.19 -6.97 5.59
C GLY A 41 -15.10 -7.04 4.52
N VAL A 42 -15.47 -7.21 3.24
CA VAL A 42 -14.49 -7.14 2.15
C VAL A 42 -13.88 -5.74 2.03
N PHE A 43 -14.71 -4.68 2.08
CA PHE A 43 -14.21 -3.32 2.02
C PHE A 43 -13.36 -2.95 3.24
N ALA A 44 -13.74 -3.40 4.44
CA ALA A 44 -12.94 -3.21 5.65
C ALA A 44 -11.53 -3.80 5.48
N ILE A 45 -11.42 -5.04 5.03
CA ILE A 45 -10.13 -5.69 4.72
C ILE A 45 -9.33 -4.87 3.69
N LEU A 46 -9.97 -4.43 2.60
CA LEU A 46 -9.30 -3.60 1.59
C LEU A 46 -8.77 -2.30 2.19
N THR A 47 -9.55 -1.64 3.06
CA THR A 47 -9.14 -0.38 3.70
C THR A 47 -8.02 -0.56 4.73
N GLU A 48 -7.99 -1.68 5.44
CA GLU A 48 -6.90 -2.03 6.36
C GLU A 48 -5.57 -2.18 5.60
N HIS A 49 -5.59 -2.87 4.47
CA HIS A 49 -4.39 -3.02 3.63
C HIS A 49 -3.93 -1.73 2.94
N MET A 50 -4.69 -0.64 3.05
CA MET A 50 -4.30 0.67 2.55
C MET A 50 -3.62 1.53 3.62
N GLU A 51 -3.45 1.05 4.85
CA GLU A 51 -2.84 1.81 5.93
C GLU A 51 -1.46 2.40 5.54
N GLU A 52 -0.55 1.59 4.99
CA GLU A 52 0.78 2.08 4.58
C GLU A 52 0.69 3.23 3.55
N VAL A 53 -0.19 3.13 2.55
CA VAL A 53 -0.35 4.21 1.55
C VAL A 53 -1.12 5.41 2.11
N ARG A 54 -2.03 5.21 3.08
CA ARG A 54 -2.69 6.30 3.80
C ARG A 54 -1.68 7.09 4.62
N GLU A 55 -0.80 6.42 5.33
CA GLU A 55 0.21 7.06 6.17
C GLU A 55 1.29 7.76 5.34
N VAL A 56 1.82 7.09 4.33
CA VAL A 56 2.95 7.62 3.55
C VAL A 56 2.49 8.63 2.50
N PHE A 57 1.33 8.40 1.87
CA PHE A 57 0.88 9.20 0.74
C PHE A 57 -0.41 9.98 0.99
N GLU A 58 -1.09 9.81 2.12
CA GLU A 58 -2.43 10.38 2.35
C GLU A 58 -3.42 10.01 1.22
N LEU A 59 -3.28 8.81 0.66
CA LEU A 59 -3.99 8.32 -0.54
C LEU A 59 -3.77 9.14 -1.82
N ASP A 60 -2.73 9.97 -1.88
CA ASP A 60 -2.36 10.66 -3.11
C ASP A 60 -1.29 9.85 -3.88
N PRO A 61 -1.66 9.13 -4.95
CA PRO A 61 -0.74 8.26 -5.67
C PRO A 61 0.43 9.03 -6.31
N ARG A 62 0.27 10.34 -6.54
CA ARG A 62 1.30 11.21 -7.14
C ARG A 62 2.53 11.38 -6.26
N LYS A 63 2.42 11.07 -4.96
CA LYS A 63 3.53 11.18 -4.00
C LYS A 63 4.52 10.03 -4.07
N SER A 64 4.17 8.92 -4.71
CA SER A 64 5.12 7.82 -4.93
C SER A 64 6.09 8.16 -6.07
N ALA A 65 7.36 7.79 -5.88
CA ALA A 65 8.38 7.85 -6.91
C ALA A 65 8.07 6.94 -8.11
N LEU A 66 7.18 5.94 -7.95
CA LEU A 66 6.76 5.03 -9.01
C LEU A 66 5.57 5.55 -9.84
N PHE A 67 4.96 6.68 -9.47
CA PHE A 67 3.75 7.18 -10.11
C PHE A 67 3.92 7.40 -11.61
N SER A 68 5.02 8.03 -12.03
CA SER A 68 5.26 8.29 -13.45
C SER A 68 5.35 7.02 -14.32
N ASP A 69 5.71 5.89 -13.72
CA ASP A 69 5.93 4.62 -14.40
C ASP A 69 4.74 3.66 -14.32
N TYR A 70 3.95 3.74 -13.25
CA TYR A 70 2.84 2.84 -12.92
C TYR A 70 1.64 3.60 -12.32
N PRO A 71 1.09 4.60 -13.03
CA PRO A 71 0.13 5.50 -12.44
C PRO A 71 -1.22 4.79 -12.17
N ASP A 72 -1.63 3.84 -13.02
CA ASP A 72 -2.86 3.05 -12.84
C ASP A 72 -2.80 2.11 -11.62
N LEU A 73 -1.63 1.52 -11.36
CA LEU A 73 -1.40 0.64 -10.22
C LEU A 73 -1.42 1.40 -8.90
N LEU A 74 -0.77 2.57 -8.85
CA LEU A 74 -0.77 3.41 -7.65
C LEU A 74 -2.12 4.04 -7.40
N TRP A 75 -2.84 4.42 -8.46
CA TRP A 75 -4.24 4.80 -8.36
C TRP A 75 -5.06 3.69 -7.71
N ALA A 76 -4.97 2.47 -8.22
CA ALA A 76 -5.68 1.33 -7.66
C ALA A 76 -5.27 1.04 -6.20
N ALA A 77 -4.00 1.21 -5.84
CA ALA A 77 -3.54 1.05 -4.46
C ALA A 77 -4.13 2.10 -3.49
N CYS A 78 -4.59 3.25 -3.99
CA CYS A 78 -5.18 4.33 -3.21
C CYS A 78 -6.72 4.39 -3.29
N ASP A 79 -7.36 3.49 -4.05
CA ASP A 79 -8.81 3.41 -4.19
C ASP A 79 -9.35 2.22 -3.38
N PRO A 80 -10.11 2.45 -2.28
CA PRO A 80 -10.63 1.39 -1.41
C PRO A 80 -11.59 0.41 -2.08
N GLN A 81 -11.94 0.63 -3.35
CA GLN A 81 -12.74 -0.28 -4.16
C GLN A 81 -11.89 -1.24 -5.00
N GLN A 82 -10.57 -1.08 -5.03
CA GLN A 82 -9.66 -1.91 -5.82
C GLN A 82 -8.87 -2.88 -4.92
N PRO A 83 -8.72 -4.15 -5.32
CA PRO A 83 -7.96 -5.14 -4.56
C PRO A 83 -6.46 -5.08 -4.88
N VAL A 84 -5.89 -3.88 -4.94
CA VAL A 84 -4.45 -3.66 -5.15
C VAL A 84 -3.87 -3.07 -3.88
N ILE A 85 -2.77 -3.64 -3.43
CA ILE A 85 -2.00 -3.15 -2.29
C ILE A 85 -0.66 -2.69 -2.80
N TYR A 86 -0.15 -1.62 -2.21
CA TYR A 86 1.22 -1.20 -2.40
C TYR A 86 1.89 -1.03 -1.03
N SER A 87 3.03 -1.71 -0.82
CA SER A 87 3.91 -1.44 0.31
C SER A 87 5.02 -0.48 -0.14
N PRO A 88 4.99 0.80 0.30
CA PRO A 88 6.02 1.78 -0.03
C PRO A 88 7.39 1.38 0.53
N VAL A 89 7.41 0.72 1.69
CA VAL A 89 8.63 0.29 2.37
C VAL A 89 9.33 -0.83 1.60
N PHE A 90 8.59 -1.82 1.11
CA PHE A 90 9.15 -2.97 0.41
C PHE A 90 9.22 -2.82 -1.11
N ARG A 91 8.63 -1.75 -1.66
CA ARG A 91 8.47 -1.55 -3.10
C ARG A 91 7.78 -2.75 -3.75
N GLU A 92 6.64 -3.13 -3.18
CA GLU A 92 5.88 -4.31 -3.59
C GLU A 92 4.44 -3.94 -3.87
N PHE A 93 3.96 -4.35 -5.05
CA PHE A 93 2.53 -4.39 -5.33
C PHE A 93 2.00 -5.81 -5.08
N GLY A 94 0.76 -5.90 -4.64
CA GLY A 94 0.12 -7.19 -4.40
C GLY A 94 -1.39 -7.12 -4.46
N MET A 95 -1.99 -8.29 -4.25
CA MET A 95 -3.42 -8.43 -3.98
C MET A 95 -3.60 -9.07 -2.59
N PRO A 96 -4.56 -8.60 -1.79
CA PRO A 96 -4.82 -9.17 -0.47
C PRO A 96 -5.21 -10.64 -0.57
N VAL A 97 -4.77 -11.44 0.41
CA VAL A 97 -5.37 -12.74 0.68
C VAL A 97 -6.49 -12.51 1.70
N PHE A 98 -7.72 -12.85 1.34
CA PHE A 98 -8.90 -12.68 2.21
C PHE A 98 -8.99 -13.79 3.26
N ASP A 99 -7.92 -13.99 4.03
CA ASP A 99 -7.83 -14.93 5.16
C ASP A 99 -7.79 -14.23 6.53
N GLY A 100 -7.88 -12.89 6.55
CA GLY A 100 -7.84 -12.06 7.75
C GLY A 100 -6.42 -11.77 8.25
N GLY A 101 -5.38 -12.16 7.50
CA GLY A 101 -3.99 -11.83 7.82
C GLY A 101 -3.40 -10.73 6.92
N PRO A 102 -2.17 -10.28 7.21
CA PRO A 102 -1.45 -9.29 6.39
C PRO A 102 -0.89 -9.90 5.09
N ALA A 103 -1.27 -11.13 4.75
CA ALA A 103 -0.71 -11.85 3.62
C ALA A 103 -1.22 -11.27 2.29
N MET A 104 -0.33 -11.19 1.30
CA MET A 104 -0.69 -10.78 -0.05
C MET A 104 -0.03 -11.68 -1.10
N THR A 105 -0.67 -11.77 -2.26
CA THR A 105 -0.05 -12.32 -3.47
C THR A 105 0.70 -11.19 -4.19
N THR A 106 2.03 -11.28 -4.23
CA THR A 106 2.87 -10.26 -4.91
C THR A 106 2.63 -10.26 -6.42
N LEU A 107 2.38 -9.08 -6.98
CA LEU A 107 2.35 -8.85 -8.41
C LEU A 107 3.78 -8.69 -8.94
N ARG A 108 4.08 -9.33 -10.08
CA ARG A 108 5.39 -9.20 -10.76
C ARG A 108 5.32 -8.39 -12.05
N PHE A 109 4.11 -8.21 -12.57
CA PHE A 109 3.82 -7.48 -13.79
C PHE A 109 2.60 -6.61 -13.54
N ASP A 110 2.60 -5.43 -14.14
CA ASP A 110 1.44 -4.55 -14.21
C ASP A 110 0.30 -5.27 -14.94
N PRO A 111 -0.89 -5.42 -14.32
CA PRO A 111 -1.99 -6.18 -14.92
C PRO A 111 -2.65 -5.46 -16.11
N TRP A 112 -2.44 -4.16 -16.28
CA TRP A 112 -2.95 -3.39 -17.41
C TRP A 112 -1.98 -3.37 -18.58
N THR A 113 -0.70 -3.15 -18.32
CA THR A 113 0.31 -2.96 -19.38
C THR A 113 1.16 -4.19 -19.66
N GLY A 114 1.23 -5.14 -18.72
CA GLY A 114 2.16 -6.28 -18.74
C GLY A 114 3.62 -5.88 -18.49
N LYS A 115 3.91 -4.62 -18.17
CA LYS A 115 5.27 -4.14 -17.86
C LYS A 115 5.78 -4.84 -16.58
N PRO A 116 7.03 -5.32 -16.54
CA PRO A 116 7.60 -5.88 -15.33
C PRO A 116 7.66 -4.82 -14.23
N LEU A 117 7.24 -5.18 -13.02
CA LEU A 117 7.32 -4.30 -11.86
C LEU A 117 8.74 -4.23 -11.30
N PRO A 118 9.10 -3.15 -10.58
CA PRO A 118 10.39 -3.06 -9.90
C PRO A 118 10.59 -4.24 -8.96
N ARG A 119 11.84 -4.66 -8.78
CA ARG A 119 12.14 -5.75 -7.85
C ARG A 119 11.87 -5.28 -6.42
N SER A 120 11.22 -6.14 -5.64
CA SER A 120 11.09 -5.99 -4.19
C SER A 120 12.44 -5.69 -3.54
N VAL A 121 12.42 -4.77 -2.58
CA VAL A 121 13.56 -4.46 -1.70
C VAL A 121 13.40 -5.09 -0.31
N ARG A 122 12.44 -6.01 -0.12
CA ARG A 122 12.15 -6.66 1.16
C ARG A 122 13.36 -7.37 1.77
N ASP A 123 14.09 -8.15 0.98
CA ASP A 123 15.30 -8.83 1.47
C ASP A 123 16.33 -7.80 1.96
N ALA A 124 16.56 -6.73 1.19
CA ALA A 124 17.49 -5.66 1.56
C ALA A 124 17.00 -4.87 2.78
N PHE A 125 15.69 -4.70 2.95
CA PHE A 125 15.11 -4.07 4.14
C PHE A 125 15.45 -4.87 5.39
N PHE A 126 15.16 -6.17 5.39
CA PHE A 126 15.43 -7.01 6.56
C PHE A 126 16.92 -7.10 6.86
N GLU A 127 17.78 -7.22 5.83
CA GLU A 127 19.23 -7.16 6.03
C GLU A 127 19.68 -5.85 6.71
N GLU A 128 19.09 -4.71 6.38
CA GLU A 128 19.42 -3.43 7.02
C GLU A 128 18.80 -3.30 8.42
N ALA A 129 17.56 -3.74 8.62
CA ALA A 129 16.88 -3.74 9.91
C ALA A 129 17.63 -4.60 10.93
N GLU A 130 18.04 -5.81 10.55
CA GLU A 130 18.80 -6.74 11.39
C GLU A 130 20.17 -6.17 11.77
N LYS A 131 20.84 -5.44 10.85
CA LYS A 131 22.09 -4.73 11.16
C LYS A 131 21.89 -3.60 12.16
N ILE A 132 20.78 -2.86 12.05
CA ILE A 132 20.46 -1.74 12.96
C ILE A 132 20.09 -2.25 14.35
N LEU A 133 19.26 -3.30 14.42
CA LEU A 133 18.72 -3.85 15.66
C LEU A 133 19.66 -4.87 16.33
N GLY A 134 20.60 -5.45 15.58
CA GLY A 134 21.60 -6.39 16.09
C GLY A 134 21.07 -7.80 16.35
N ARG A 135 19.94 -8.17 15.75
CA ARG A 135 19.31 -9.50 15.81
C ARG A 135 18.47 -9.76 14.57
N ASP A 136 18.16 -11.03 14.31
CA ASP A 136 17.18 -11.44 13.30
C ASP A 136 15.79 -10.88 13.67
N VAL A 137 15.03 -10.38 12.70
CA VAL A 137 13.69 -9.80 12.92
C VAL A 137 12.65 -10.30 11.91
N GLY A 138 11.41 -10.40 12.36
CA GLY A 138 10.25 -10.73 11.53
C GLY A 138 9.41 -9.51 11.15
N VAL A 139 8.51 -9.67 10.17
CA VAL A 139 7.60 -8.60 9.71
C VAL A 139 6.61 -8.12 10.80
N LEU A 140 6.36 -8.94 11.82
CA LEU A 140 5.46 -8.62 12.94
C LEU A 140 6.22 -8.14 14.19
N ASP A 141 7.54 -7.93 14.10
CA ASP A 141 8.32 -7.47 15.25
C ASP A 141 8.09 -5.97 15.44
N GLU A 142 7.50 -5.58 16.57
CA GLU A 142 7.23 -4.18 16.95
C GLU A 142 8.50 -3.29 16.97
N GLU A 143 9.69 -3.89 17.09
CA GLU A 143 10.96 -3.14 17.02
C GLU A 143 11.22 -2.53 15.63
N LEU A 144 10.54 -2.99 14.57
CA LEU A 144 10.61 -2.36 13.24
C LEU A 144 10.11 -0.90 13.28
N ASP A 145 9.19 -0.56 14.17
CA ASP A 145 8.68 0.81 14.35
C ASP A 145 9.73 1.74 14.98
N THR A 146 10.78 1.17 15.58
CA THR A 146 11.89 1.93 16.17
C THR A 146 12.98 2.27 15.16
N LEU A 147 12.90 1.73 13.93
CA LEU A 147 13.82 2.06 12.85
C LEU A 147 13.70 3.56 12.49
N PRO A 148 14.77 4.16 11.93
CA PRO A 148 14.72 5.54 11.46
C PRO A 148 13.54 5.78 10.50
N GLN A 149 12.89 6.94 10.59
CA GLN A 149 11.67 7.27 9.82
C GLN A 149 11.76 7.00 8.32
N VAL A 150 12.95 7.11 7.72
CA VAL A 150 13.16 6.79 6.30
C VAL A 150 12.77 5.35 5.93
N TYR A 151 12.89 4.41 6.88
CA TYR A 151 12.49 3.00 6.73
C TYR A 151 10.97 2.78 6.81
N GLN A 152 10.17 3.84 7.03
CA GLN A 152 8.70 3.78 7.03
C GLN A 152 8.09 4.26 5.69
N SER A 153 8.91 4.47 4.66
CA SER A 153 8.42 4.97 3.37
C SER A 153 9.35 4.56 2.24
N GLU A 154 9.10 5.09 1.04
CA GLU A 154 9.99 4.92 -0.11
C GLU A 154 11.38 5.55 0.10
N ALA A 155 11.51 6.47 1.07
CA ALA A 155 12.70 7.27 1.26
C ALA A 155 13.98 6.43 1.43
N TRP A 156 13.95 5.33 2.20
CA TRP A 156 15.16 4.56 2.46
C TRP A 156 15.75 3.93 1.19
N TRP A 157 14.92 3.30 0.35
CA TRP A 157 15.42 2.64 -0.85
C TRP A 157 15.77 3.65 -1.95
N ILE A 158 15.11 4.82 -1.96
CA ILE A 158 15.51 5.96 -2.80
C ILE A 158 16.89 6.46 -2.39
N GLU A 159 17.14 6.70 -1.09
CA GLU A 159 18.42 7.16 -0.56
C GLU A 159 19.55 6.17 -0.81
N LYS A 160 19.23 4.86 -0.81
CA LYS A 160 20.18 3.77 -1.08
C LYS A 160 20.38 3.51 -2.58
N GLY A 161 19.54 4.07 -3.45
CA GLY A 161 19.60 3.88 -4.91
C GLY A 161 19.27 2.45 -5.34
N LEU A 162 18.33 1.80 -4.65
CA LEU A 162 17.86 0.44 -4.95
C LEU A 162 16.73 0.42 -5.98
#